data_AF-A0A6H1REG3-F1
#
_entry.id   AF-A0A6H1REG3-F1
#
_cell.length_a   1.000
_cell.length_b   1.000
_cell.length_c   1.000
_cell.angle_alpha   90.00
_cell.angle_beta   90.00
_cell.angle_gamma   90.00
#
_symmetry.space_group_name_H-M   'P 1'
#
loop_
_entity.id
_entity.type
_entity.pdbx_description
1 polymer ?
#
loop_
_entity_poly.entity_id
_entity_poly.type
_entity_poly.pdbx_seq_one_letter_code
_entity_poly.pdbx_strand_id
1 'polypeptide(L)'
;MTGELVTRGADLWKQLVERGDLREEDQDRELVTELVQRLRLPTDIPIREALVDVSTERLVREFFAVAEPFAAMWADLLALFERATAITGADQLDISFDFSGEDPKLTFDLQHFRRTVEIVRELMSPFDLHRTDQAGLWNMVRAFGPNRPENNRSSRWPQVTAEVLREGPFPEELPERPSSDEPRLDALLEETWQLTATVLHDARTVFGRRAAIYGDRDPLPAVPSGFPGNDLRVVISDYWFSSLLQAMARAMDANVGPELADVLEEALAPLRNADPGRRSAQRRLEELLSLPLWKHRYDLYSNWVTTRLVAALEDAGPVIHSARGRIEFLFSGTHLATFDKLRPRAHLWCEYRTPLADPVGKRKGNIQPDIALRQDPITADLVPLVVECKQYAKSDSRSFAAALTDYAHGHPAARVVLVNYGPGREKTIVDKVAGDVQDRTAFIPFFRPGSPAALDLFCREVRTAVGLPTLRDDLAETERDGAGTVTLTWSSAPSDLDLHLLIGNPPRWTVDYRDFGSLDAEPFAQLEGDIRSPGGGEVVRIGKWLATEYLVEVVNYSREGVLANAVPTVEVTVDGRLHRFTCPQDVPLDRWRVCRIDGRTGEVTGP
;
A
#
# COMPACT_ATOMS: atom_id res chain seq x y z
N MET A 1 -12.54 23.66 28.11
CA MET A 1 -11.45 24.63 28.26
C MET A 1 -12.00 26.01 28.54
N THR A 2 -11.37 26.77 29.44
CA THR A 2 -11.46 28.23 29.48
C THR A 2 -10.88 28.76 28.17
N GLY A 3 -11.67 29.52 27.42
CA GLY A 3 -11.43 29.88 26.01
C GLY A 3 -10.39 30.96 25.76
N GLU A 4 -9.24 30.94 26.45
CA GLU A 4 -8.13 31.82 26.11
C GLU A 4 -7.36 31.26 24.90
N LEU A 5 -7.33 32.05 23.81
CA LEU A 5 -6.60 31.72 22.59
C LEU A 5 -5.09 31.72 22.86
N VAL A 6 -4.43 30.62 22.50
CA VAL A 6 -2.97 30.54 22.51
C VAL A 6 -2.41 30.95 21.15
N THR A 7 -1.75 32.11 21.11
CA THR A 7 -1.24 32.69 19.85
C THR A 7 0.24 32.42 19.58
N ARG A 8 0.94 31.71 20.48
CA ARG A 8 2.37 31.41 20.37
C ARG A 8 2.63 29.91 20.39
N GLY A 9 3.49 29.44 19.50
CA GLY A 9 3.87 28.02 19.41
C GLY A 9 4.40 27.46 20.74
N ALA A 10 5.18 28.23 21.49
CA ALA A 10 5.73 27.82 22.78
C ALA A 10 4.66 27.49 23.85
N ASP A 11 3.54 28.19 23.83
CA ASP A 11 2.42 27.97 24.77
C ASP A 11 1.55 26.78 24.31
N LEU A 12 1.41 26.58 23.00
CA LEU A 12 0.74 25.40 22.45
C LEU A 12 1.57 24.13 22.72
N TRP A 13 2.88 24.23 22.59
CA TRP A 13 3.81 23.13 22.90
C TRP A 13 3.69 22.64 24.34
N LYS A 14 3.55 23.58 25.29
CA LYS A 14 3.29 23.22 26.68
C LYS A 14 2.02 22.36 26.83
N GLN A 15 0.96 22.66 26.07
CA GLN A 15 -0.26 21.86 26.09
C GLN A 15 -0.07 20.47 25.46
N LEU A 16 0.72 20.37 24.38
CA LEU A 16 1.08 19.09 23.76
C LEU A 16 1.77 18.16 24.77
N VAL A 17 2.73 18.68 25.53
CA VAL A 17 3.43 17.92 26.57
C VAL A 17 2.51 17.55 27.73
N GLU A 18 1.78 18.51 28.29
CA GLU A 18 0.97 18.30 29.51
C GLU A 18 -0.31 17.47 29.27
N ARG A 19 -0.96 17.63 28.11
CA ARG A 19 -2.26 16.99 27.82
C ARG A 19 -2.18 15.90 26.77
N GLY A 20 -1.25 16.02 25.84
CA GLY A 20 -1.04 15.04 24.77
C GLY A 20 -0.19 13.84 25.18
N ASP A 21 0.28 13.80 26.44
CA ASP A 21 1.24 12.80 26.95
C ASP A 21 2.45 12.66 26.01
N LEU A 22 2.98 13.80 25.56
CA LEU A 22 4.11 13.85 24.64
C LEU A 22 5.42 13.84 25.45
N ARG A 23 6.14 12.72 25.37
CA ARG A 23 7.33 12.40 26.17
C ARG A 23 8.60 12.72 25.39
N GLU A 24 9.00 13.98 25.46
CA GLU A 24 10.07 14.59 24.65
C GLU A 24 11.42 13.87 24.70
N GLU A 25 11.74 13.25 25.84
CA GLU A 25 13.04 12.61 26.07
C GLU A 25 13.04 11.08 25.85
N ASP A 26 11.84 10.47 25.74
CA ASP A 26 11.64 9.02 25.69
C ASP A 26 11.05 8.57 24.34
N GLN A 27 9.77 8.15 24.33
CA GLN A 27 9.11 7.53 23.19
C GLN A 27 8.87 8.52 22.04
N ASP A 28 8.53 9.78 22.34
CA ASP A 28 8.24 10.80 21.32
C ASP A 28 9.46 11.55 20.82
N ARG A 29 10.65 11.24 21.32
CA ARG A 29 11.87 11.97 20.97
C ARG A 29 12.09 12.05 19.45
N GLU A 30 11.75 11.01 18.71
CA GLU A 30 11.87 11.00 17.25
C GLU A 30 10.84 11.91 16.58
N LEU A 31 9.57 11.84 17.00
CA LEU A 31 8.52 12.76 16.55
C LEU A 31 8.93 14.22 16.79
N VAL A 32 9.45 14.52 17.98
CA VAL A 32 9.97 15.85 18.33
C VAL A 32 11.15 16.23 17.45
N THR A 33 12.09 15.30 17.19
CA THR A 33 13.26 15.55 16.35
C THR A 33 12.84 15.88 14.92
N GLU A 34 11.89 15.13 14.36
CA GLU A 34 11.35 15.37 13.02
C GLU A 34 10.63 16.72 12.97
N LEU A 35 9.84 17.05 13.99
CA LEU A 35 9.14 18.33 14.09
C LEU A 35 10.12 19.52 14.12
N VAL A 36 11.21 19.41 14.90
CA VAL A 36 12.29 20.41 14.96
C VAL A 36 12.92 20.61 13.58
N GLN A 37 13.18 19.51 12.85
CA GLN A 37 13.74 19.58 11.50
C GLN A 37 12.78 20.26 10.51
N ARG A 38 11.50 19.90 10.51
CA ARG A 38 10.48 20.48 9.62
C ARG A 38 10.24 21.96 9.90
N LEU A 39 10.24 22.35 11.17
CA LEU A 39 10.14 23.75 11.57
C LEU A 39 11.44 24.54 11.36
N ARG A 40 12.54 23.86 11.01
CA ARG A 40 13.89 24.43 10.84
C ARG A 40 14.36 25.15 12.10
N LEU A 41 14.10 24.54 13.25
CA LEU A 41 14.44 25.09 14.55
C LEU A 41 15.89 24.76 14.94
N PRO A 42 16.55 25.60 15.75
CA PRO A 42 17.84 25.26 16.36
C PRO A 42 17.71 24.01 17.24
N THR A 43 18.73 23.14 17.20
CA THR A 43 18.75 21.85 17.92
C THR A 43 19.54 21.91 19.23
N ASP A 44 20.19 23.04 19.50
CA ASP A 44 21.06 23.29 20.66
C ASP A 44 20.33 23.92 21.85
N ILE A 45 19.06 24.32 21.67
CA ILE A 45 18.21 24.89 22.71
C ILE A 45 16.93 24.05 22.91
N PRO A 46 16.28 24.11 24.08
CA PRO A 46 15.00 23.44 24.30
C PRO A 46 13.95 23.87 23.26
N ILE A 47 13.18 22.91 22.73
CA ILE A 47 12.19 23.19 21.67
C ILE A 47 11.18 24.28 22.06
N ARG A 48 10.80 24.34 23.34
CA ARG A 48 9.91 25.38 23.86
C ARG A 48 10.47 26.79 23.65
N GLU A 49 11.79 26.96 23.79
CA GLU A 49 12.48 28.23 23.54
C GLU A 49 12.63 28.50 22.04
N ALA A 50 12.88 27.46 21.25
CA ALA A 50 12.95 27.57 19.79
C ALA A 50 11.62 27.97 19.13
N LEU A 51 10.49 27.66 19.77
CA LEU A 51 9.14 27.93 19.24
C LEU A 51 8.63 29.36 19.46
N VAL A 52 9.42 30.27 20.04
CA VAL A 52 8.98 31.64 20.38
C VAL A 52 8.47 32.41 19.15
N ASP A 53 9.13 32.23 17.99
CA ASP A 53 8.77 32.90 16.74
C ASP A 53 7.92 32.02 15.79
N VAL A 54 7.47 30.86 16.25
CA VAL A 54 6.62 29.94 15.48
C VAL A 54 5.16 30.22 15.78
N SER A 55 4.36 30.45 14.73
CA SER A 55 2.91 30.60 14.88
C SER A 55 2.24 29.28 15.24
N THR A 56 1.11 29.36 15.95
CA THR A 56 0.29 28.20 16.31
C THR A 56 -0.11 27.41 15.06
N GLU A 57 -0.52 28.08 13.97
CA GLU A 57 -0.93 27.42 12.73
C GLU A 57 0.21 26.65 12.08
N ARG A 58 1.42 27.22 12.05
CA ARG A 58 2.60 26.54 11.52
C ARG A 58 2.97 25.33 12.37
N LEU A 59 2.94 25.46 13.70
CA LEU A 59 3.21 24.35 14.61
C LEU A 59 2.21 23.21 14.44
N VAL A 60 0.90 23.49 14.40
CA VAL A 60 -0.14 22.46 14.23
C VAL A 60 0.02 21.73 12.89
N ARG A 61 0.26 22.47 11.80
CA ARG A 61 0.44 21.87 10.48
C ARG A 61 1.62 20.92 10.44
N GLU A 62 2.79 21.36 10.91
CA GLU A 62 3.98 20.49 10.92
C GLU A 62 3.81 19.33 11.92
N PHE A 63 3.08 19.54 13.02
CA PHE A 63 2.75 18.48 13.98
C PHE A 63 1.89 17.37 13.35
N PHE A 64 0.82 17.71 12.63
CA PHE A 64 0.03 16.71 11.92
C PHE A 64 0.83 15.98 10.85
N ALA A 65 1.75 16.68 10.17
CA ALA A 65 2.60 16.04 9.18
C ALA A 65 3.58 15.02 9.77
N VAL A 66 4.09 15.23 11.00
CA VAL A 66 4.91 14.21 11.70
C VAL A 66 4.07 13.13 12.39
N ALA A 67 2.79 13.39 12.62
CA ALA A 67 1.86 12.45 13.24
C ALA A 67 1.13 11.56 12.22
N GLU A 68 1.16 11.92 10.93
CA GLU A 68 0.52 11.18 9.82
C GLU A 68 0.87 9.69 9.81
N PRO A 69 2.12 9.26 10.06
CA PRO A 69 2.45 7.83 10.07
C PRO A 69 1.63 7.02 11.09
N PHE A 70 1.20 7.61 12.22
CA PHE A 70 0.34 6.91 13.17
C PHE A 70 -1.06 6.67 12.61
N ALA A 71 -1.62 7.63 11.87
CA ALA A 71 -2.89 7.47 11.21
C ALA A 71 -2.84 6.36 10.14
N ALA A 72 -1.73 6.28 9.40
CA ALA A 72 -1.48 5.19 8.45
C ALA A 72 -1.38 3.83 9.16
N MET A 73 -0.68 3.74 10.30
CA MET A 73 -0.64 2.50 11.09
C MET A 73 -2.02 2.05 11.58
N TRP A 74 -2.84 2.99 12.05
CA TRP A 74 -4.20 2.68 12.53
C TRP A 74 -5.13 2.24 11.40
N ALA A 75 -4.93 2.77 10.20
CA ALA A 75 -5.64 2.31 9.02
C ALA A 75 -5.27 0.89 8.60
N ASP A 76 -3.99 0.54 8.63
CA ASP A 76 -3.53 -0.83 8.36
C ASP A 76 -4.11 -1.83 9.38
N LEU A 77 -4.21 -1.42 10.66
CA LEU A 77 -4.87 -2.20 11.70
C LEU A 77 -6.37 -2.38 11.42
N LEU A 78 -7.05 -1.31 11.01
CA LEU A 78 -8.47 -1.38 10.61
C LEU A 78 -8.66 -2.38 9.47
N ALA A 79 -7.81 -2.34 8.44
CA ALA A 79 -7.88 -3.27 7.31
C ALA A 79 -7.69 -4.74 7.75
N LEU A 80 -6.78 -5.01 8.69
CA LEU A 80 -6.62 -6.34 9.28
C LEU A 80 -7.89 -6.80 10.01
N PHE A 81 -8.55 -5.91 10.75
CA PHE A 81 -9.78 -6.25 11.49
C PHE A 81 -10.98 -6.49 10.56
N GLU A 82 -11.14 -5.65 9.54
CA GLU A 82 -12.19 -5.81 8.52
C GLU A 82 -12.04 -7.14 7.77
N ARG A 83 -10.79 -7.52 7.48
CA ARG A 83 -10.49 -8.83 6.92
C ARG A 83 -10.89 -9.98 7.84
N ALA A 84 -10.58 -9.88 9.13
CA ALA A 84 -10.95 -10.90 10.09
C ALA A 84 -12.47 -11.08 10.18
N THR A 85 -13.25 -9.98 10.14
CA THR A 85 -14.72 -10.07 10.06
C THR A 85 -15.21 -10.72 8.77
N ALA A 86 -14.62 -10.38 7.61
CA ALA A 86 -15.03 -10.95 6.33
C ALA A 86 -14.84 -12.48 6.26
N ILE A 87 -13.81 -12.99 6.94
CA ILE A 87 -13.52 -14.43 6.98
C ILE A 87 -14.38 -15.16 8.02
N THR A 88 -14.64 -14.53 9.17
CA THR A 88 -15.33 -15.19 10.30
C THR A 88 -16.85 -15.02 10.30
N GLY A 89 -17.38 -14.08 9.51
CA GLY A 89 -18.82 -13.76 9.47
C GLY A 89 -19.36 -13.19 10.78
N ALA A 90 -18.49 -12.67 11.65
CA ALA A 90 -18.90 -12.06 12.91
C ALA A 90 -19.52 -10.67 12.67
N ASP A 91 -20.82 -10.53 12.96
CA ASP A 91 -21.56 -9.26 12.85
C ASP A 91 -21.06 -8.18 13.81
N GLN A 92 -20.38 -8.58 14.89
CA GLN A 92 -19.76 -7.71 15.89
C GLN A 92 -18.40 -8.27 16.28
N LEU A 93 -17.34 -7.52 15.95
CA LEU A 93 -15.96 -7.82 16.33
C LEU A 93 -15.51 -6.84 17.41
N ASP A 94 -15.15 -7.37 18.58
CA ASP A 94 -14.44 -6.64 19.62
C ASP A 94 -12.93 -6.68 19.33
N ILE A 95 -12.25 -5.56 19.59
CA ILE A 95 -10.80 -5.44 19.52
C ILE A 95 -10.32 -5.04 20.92
N SER A 96 -9.36 -5.76 21.48
CA SER A 96 -8.77 -5.45 22.78
C SER A 96 -7.26 -5.43 22.70
N PHE A 97 -6.65 -4.35 23.18
CA PHE A 97 -5.21 -4.22 23.40
C PHE A 97 -4.93 -4.25 24.91
N ASP A 98 -4.02 -5.13 25.30
CA ASP A 98 -3.52 -5.26 26.67
C ASP A 98 -2.07 -4.76 26.70
N PHE A 99 -1.88 -3.52 27.12
CA PHE A 99 -0.56 -2.90 27.24
C PHE A 99 0.06 -3.32 28.57
N SER A 100 1.32 -3.75 28.57
CA SER A 100 1.99 -4.20 29.80
C SER A 100 2.00 -3.11 30.88
N GLY A 101 1.47 -3.39 32.08
CA GLY A 101 1.57 -2.46 33.22
C GLY A 101 0.25 -2.30 34.00
N GLU A 102 0.08 -1.15 34.66
CA GLU A 102 -1.16 -0.75 35.34
C GLU A 102 -2.13 0.01 34.42
N ASP A 103 -1.77 0.21 33.15
CA ASP A 103 -2.61 0.94 32.20
C ASP A 103 -3.89 0.16 31.88
N PRO A 104 -5.04 0.86 31.75
CA PRO A 104 -6.30 0.21 31.43
C PRO A 104 -6.24 -0.40 30.02
N LYS A 105 -6.82 -1.60 29.87
CA LYS A 105 -7.02 -2.22 28.56
C LYS A 105 -7.79 -1.28 27.65
N LEU A 106 -7.36 -1.24 26.40
CA LEU A 106 -8.00 -0.43 25.37
C LEU A 106 -8.90 -1.34 24.53
N THR A 107 -10.21 -1.14 24.66
CA THR A 107 -11.22 -1.99 24.02
C THR A 107 -12.18 -1.18 23.17
N PHE A 108 -12.46 -1.65 21.96
CA PHE A 108 -13.40 -1.03 21.04
C PHE A 108 -14.15 -2.11 20.25
N ASP A 109 -15.38 -1.81 19.83
CA ASP A 109 -15.97 -2.53 18.70
C ASP A 109 -15.38 -2.01 17.37
N LEU A 110 -15.46 -2.83 16.31
CA LEU A 110 -14.94 -2.48 14.99
C LEU A 110 -15.54 -1.18 14.43
N GLN A 111 -16.81 -0.88 14.69
CA GLN A 111 -17.45 0.35 14.19
C GLN A 111 -16.93 1.59 14.93
N HIS A 112 -16.63 1.49 16.21
CA HIS A 112 -15.99 2.53 17.00
C HIS A 112 -14.54 2.74 16.55
N PHE A 113 -13.78 1.66 16.31
CA PHE A 113 -12.42 1.76 15.79
C PHE A 113 -12.41 2.43 14.40
N ARG A 114 -13.30 2.00 13.48
CA ARG A 114 -13.48 2.62 12.16
C ARG A 114 -13.74 4.13 12.26
N ARG A 115 -14.74 4.52 13.06
CA ARG A 115 -15.06 5.94 13.30
C ARG A 115 -13.88 6.71 13.87
N THR A 116 -13.10 6.11 14.76
CA THR A 116 -11.92 6.77 15.33
C THR A 116 -10.85 7.00 14.27
N VAL A 117 -10.56 6.01 13.41
CA VAL A 117 -9.62 6.15 12.30
C VAL A 117 -10.09 7.21 11.28
N GLU A 118 -11.39 7.24 10.98
CA GLU A 118 -12.00 8.27 10.12
C GLU A 118 -11.82 9.68 10.72
N ILE A 119 -12.14 9.86 12.00
CA ILE A 119 -11.93 11.13 12.72
C ILE A 119 -10.46 11.55 12.65
N VAL A 120 -9.50 10.65 12.94
CA VAL A 120 -8.07 10.99 12.88
C VAL A 120 -7.68 11.46 11.48
N ARG A 121 -8.14 10.78 10.44
CA ARG A 121 -7.83 11.13 9.05
C ARG A 121 -8.40 12.50 8.70
N GLU A 122 -9.65 12.78 9.09
CA GLU A 122 -10.26 14.11 8.92
C GLU A 122 -9.46 15.18 9.68
N LEU A 123 -9.14 14.90 10.95
CA LEU A 123 -8.36 15.78 11.82
C LEU A 123 -6.95 16.05 11.32
N MET A 124 -6.33 15.14 10.57
CA MET A 124 -5.00 15.31 9.99
C MET A 124 -5.04 15.77 8.53
N SER A 125 -6.20 15.72 7.88
CA SER A 125 -6.33 16.09 6.47
C SER A 125 -5.91 17.55 6.25
N PRO A 126 -4.99 17.80 5.30
CA PRO A 126 -4.62 19.18 4.96
C PRO A 126 -5.74 19.92 4.21
N PHE A 127 -6.82 19.23 3.82
CA PHE A 127 -7.94 19.79 3.05
C PHE A 127 -9.19 20.00 3.92
N ASP A 128 -10.02 20.97 3.52
CA ASP A 128 -11.38 21.16 4.02
C ASP A 128 -12.35 21.00 2.84
N LEU A 129 -12.80 19.77 2.59
CA LEU A 129 -13.65 19.47 1.44
C LEU A 129 -15.14 19.82 1.69
N HIS A 130 -15.50 20.33 2.87
CA HIS A 130 -16.86 20.84 3.12
C HIS A 130 -17.18 22.10 2.31
N ARG A 131 -16.14 22.85 1.91
CA ARG A 131 -16.26 24.13 1.22
C ARG A 131 -16.12 24.00 -0.30
N THR A 132 -15.94 22.79 -0.81
CA THR A 132 -15.81 22.51 -2.24
C THR A 132 -16.90 21.57 -2.72
N ASP A 133 -17.15 21.64 -4.03
CA ASP A 133 -18.01 20.72 -4.77
C ASP A 133 -17.16 19.99 -5.84
N GLN A 134 -17.84 19.26 -6.73
CA GLN A 134 -17.20 18.62 -7.87
C GLN A 134 -16.40 19.58 -8.76
N ALA A 135 -16.79 20.84 -8.89
CA ALA A 135 -16.11 21.79 -9.77
C ALA A 135 -14.72 22.15 -9.22
N GLY A 136 -14.59 22.24 -7.89
CA GLY A 136 -13.30 22.44 -7.23
C GLY A 136 -12.34 21.28 -7.44
N LEU A 137 -12.81 20.03 -7.34
CA LEU A 137 -11.96 18.87 -7.67
C LEU A 137 -11.59 18.86 -9.17
N TRP A 138 -12.52 19.17 -10.07
CA TRP A 138 -12.22 19.25 -11.50
C TRP A 138 -11.28 20.42 -11.87
N ASN A 139 -11.19 21.48 -11.04
CA ASN A 139 -10.18 22.52 -11.22
C ASN A 139 -8.76 21.96 -11.09
N MET A 140 -8.53 20.97 -10.22
CA MET A 140 -7.23 20.30 -10.12
C MET A 140 -6.83 19.62 -11.43
N VAL A 141 -7.76 18.93 -12.09
CA VAL A 141 -7.49 18.32 -13.40
C VAL A 141 -7.14 19.39 -14.43
N ARG A 142 -7.87 20.52 -14.43
CA ARG A 142 -7.62 21.66 -15.34
C ARG A 142 -6.29 22.35 -15.07
N ALA A 143 -5.82 22.36 -13.82
CA ALA A 143 -4.56 22.97 -13.42
C ALA A 143 -3.34 22.31 -14.10
N PHE A 144 -3.40 21.00 -14.34
CA PHE A 144 -2.39 20.28 -15.13
C PHE A 144 -2.47 20.54 -16.64
N GLY A 145 -3.42 21.37 -17.11
CA GLY A 145 -3.45 21.93 -18.46
C GLY A 145 -4.82 21.81 -19.16
N PRO A 146 -5.31 22.89 -19.81
CA PRO A 146 -6.53 22.87 -20.63
C PRO A 146 -6.30 22.42 -22.09
N ASN A 147 -5.05 22.22 -22.53
CA ASN A 147 -4.73 21.95 -23.93
C ASN A 147 -4.71 20.45 -24.22
N ARG A 148 -5.63 20.00 -25.09
CA ARG A 148 -5.47 18.78 -25.87
C ARG A 148 -4.57 19.10 -27.10
N PRO A 149 -3.27 18.79 -27.11
CA PRO A 149 -2.63 18.47 -28.37
C PRO A 149 -3.11 17.07 -28.78
N GLU A 150 -3.69 16.98 -29.97
CA GLU A 150 -4.29 15.76 -30.54
C GLU A 150 -3.32 14.58 -30.73
N ASN A 151 -2.04 14.70 -30.38
CA ASN A 151 -1.07 13.62 -30.50
C ASN A 151 -0.04 13.70 -29.38
N ASN A 152 -0.22 12.92 -28.32
CA ASN A 152 0.91 12.40 -27.55
C ASN A 152 0.48 11.11 -26.85
N ARG A 153 0.70 9.98 -27.52
CA ARG A 153 0.47 8.61 -26.99
C ARG A 153 1.62 8.12 -26.10
N SER A 154 2.56 8.97 -25.71
CA SER A 154 3.84 8.55 -25.12
C SER A 154 3.98 8.87 -23.64
N SER A 155 2.91 8.78 -22.85
CA SER A 155 3.09 8.88 -21.39
C SER A 155 3.41 7.52 -20.79
N ARG A 156 4.63 7.42 -20.22
CA ARG A 156 5.21 6.22 -19.59
C ARG A 156 4.69 5.93 -18.17
N TRP A 157 3.68 6.66 -17.71
CA TRP A 157 3.16 6.57 -16.33
C TRP A 157 1.75 5.94 -16.34
N PRO A 158 1.37 5.07 -15.37
CA PRO A 158 0.70 3.81 -15.68
C PRO A 158 -0.73 4.03 -16.14
N GLN A 159 -0.95 3.82 -17.44
CA GLN A 159 -2.26 3.69 -18.07
C GLN A 159 -3.08 2.55 -17.41
N VAL A 160 -2.37 1.58 -16.84
CA VAL A 160 -2.88 0.44 -16.05
C VAL A 160 -3.75 0.89 -14.86
N THR A 161 -3.38 1.94 -14.11
CA THR A 161 -4.15 2.38 -12.94
C THR A 161 -5.48 3.02 -13.35
N ALA A 162 -5.49 3.78 -14.44
CA ALA A 162 -6.67 4.49 -14.92
C ALA A 162 -7.77 3.57 -15.46
N GLU A 163 -7.40 2.39 -15.98
CA GLU A 163 -8.33 1.38 -16.53
C GLU A 163 -8.87 0.42 -15.45
N VAL A 164 -8.03 0.01 -14.49
CA VAL A 164 -8.47 -0.72 -13.27
C VAL A 164 -9.52 0.09 -12.48
N LEU A 165 -9.34 1.41 -12.41
CA LEU A 165 -10.29 2.35 -11.80
C LEU A 165 -11.63 2.51 -12.55
N ARG A 166 -11.75 2.03 -13.80
CA ARG A 166 -13.01 2.14 -14.59
C ARG A 166 -13.98 0.99 -14.33
N GLU A 167 -13.49 -0.21 -14.09
CA GLU A 167 -14.32 -1.42 -14.08
C GLU A 167 -14.10 -2.28 -12.81
N GLY A 168 -13.02 -2.05 -12.05
CA GLY A 168 -12.60 -2.85 -10.90
C GLY A 168 -12.95 -2.27 -9.51
N PRO A 169 -12.51 -2.94 -8.42
CA PRO A 169 -12.50 -2.34 -7.09
C PRO A 169 -11.57 -1.11 -7.08
N PHE A 170 -11.83 -0.17 -6.18
CA PHE A 170 -10.89 0.93 -5.98
C PHE A 170 -9.55 0.37 -5.49
N PRO A 171 -8.41 0.84 -6.03
CA PRO A 171 -7.10 0.36 -5.64
C PRO A 171 -6.85 0.66 -4.16
N GLU A 172 -6.09 -0.21 -3.51
CA GLU A 172 -5.81 -0.03 -2.09
C GLU A 172 -4.82 1.10 -1.83
N GLU A 173 -3.90 1.27 -2.77
CA GLU A 173 -2.84 2.26 -2.76
C GLU A 173 -2.84 3.02 -4.09
N LEU A 174 -2.46 4.29 -4.04
CA LEU A 174 -2.19 5.06 -5.26
C LEU A 174 -0.87 4.58 -5.89
N PRO A 175 -0.69 4.76 -7.22
CA PRO A 175 0.59 4.47 -7.85
C PRO A 175 1.70 5.36 -7.27
N GLU A 176 2.93 5.16 -7.74
CA GLU A 176 4.02 6.06 -7.36
C GLU A 176 3.73 7.49 -7.86
N ARG A 177 3.82 8.46 -6.95
CA ARG A 177 3.67 9.89 -7.22
C ARG A 177 4.74 10.31 -8.25
N PRO A 178 4.43 11.21 -9.20
CA PRO A 178 5.48 11.67 -10.10
C PRO A 178 6.41 12.63 -9.36
N SER A 179 7.67 12.62 -9.73
CA SER A 179 8.66 13.60 -9.30
C SER A 179 9.08 14.50 -10.45
N SER A 180 9.55 15.68 -10.09
CA SER A 180 10.12 16.71 -10.95
C SER A 180 11.49 17.11 -10.39
N ASP A 181 12.32 17.77 -11.21
CA ASP A 181 13.57 18.35 -10.73
C ASP A 181 13.35 19.70 -9.97
N GLU A 182 12.11 20.16 -9.81
CA GLU A 182 11.78 21.41 -9.13
C GLU A 182 11.17 21.16 -7.74
N PRO A 183 11.86 21.53 -6.64
CA PRO A 183 11.39 21.23 -5.28
C PRO A 183 10.02 21.83 -4.92
N ARG A 184 9.64 22.97 -5.50
CA ARG A 184 8.34 23.61 -5.25
C ARG A 184 7.21 22.83 -5.93
N LEU A 185 7.39 22.46 -7.20
CA LEU A 185 6.43 21.63 -7.92
C LEU A 185 6.29 20.27 -7.26
N ASP A 186 7.39 19.66 -6.82
CA ASP A 186 7.38 18.40 -6.06
C ASP A 186 6.54 18.45 -4.79
N ALA A 187 6.61 19.55 -4.04
CA ALA A 187 5.77 19.74 -2.86
C ALA A 187 4.28 19.85 -3.22
N LEU A 188 3.94 20.49 -4.34
CA LEU A 188 2.55 20.63 -4.81
C LEU A 188 2.00 19.33 -5.41
N LEU A 189 2.85 18.55 -6.08
CA LEU A 189 2.52 17.20 -6.54
C LEU A 189 2.23 16.27 -5.36
N GLU A 190 3.01 16.38 -4.28
CA GLU A 190 2.76 15.65 -3.03
C GLU A 190 1.41 16.02 -2.42
N GLU A 191 1.11 17.32 -2.32
CA GLU A 191 -0.17 17.79 -1.82
C GLU A 191 -1.34 17.31 -2.71
N THR A 192 -1.18 17.35 -4.04
CA THR A 192 -2.17 16.79 -4.98
C THR A 192 -2.36 15.28 -4.77
N TRP A 193 -1.29 14.54 -4.47
CA TRP A 193 -1.35 13.12 -4.17
C TRP A 193 -2.14 12.83 -2.89
N GLN A 194 -1.94 13.64 -1.85
CA GLN A 194 -2.69 13.57 -0.59
C GLN A 194 -4.18 13.87 -0.78
N LEU A 195 -4.52 14.86 -1.63
CA LEU A 195 -5.92 15.14 -2.00
C LEU A 195 -6.54 13.92 -2.69
N THR A 196 -5.81 13.34 -3.64
CA THR A 196 -6.23 12.16 -4.39
C THR A 196 -6.47 10.98 -3.45
N ALA A 197 -5.57 10.73 -2.50
CA ALA A 197 -5.71 9.66 -1.51
C ALA A 197 -6.93 9.87 -0.62
N THR A 198 -7.19 11.12 -0.21
CA THR A 198 -8.36 11.51 0.59
C THR A 198 -9.67 11.18 -0.13
N VAL A 199 -9.82 11.64 -1.38
CA VAL A 199 -11.03 11.37 -2.18
C VAL A 199 -11.17 9.87 -2.47
N LEU A 200 -10.06 9.14 -2.62
CA LEU A 200 -10.09 7.70 -2.96
C LEU A 200 -10.59 6.90 -1.76
N HIS A 201 -10.16 7.30 -0.57
CA HIS A 201 -10.66 6.74 0.67
C HIS A 201 -12.16 6.94 0.81
N ASP A 202 -12.68 8.15 0.57
CA ASP A 202 -14.12 8.40 0.62
C ASP A 202 -14.89 7.51 -0.37
N ALA A 203 -14.37 7.36 -1.59
CA ALA A 203 -14.96 6.49 -2.60
C ALA A 203 -14.99 5.02 -2.16
N ARG A 204 -13.93 4.53 -1.52
CA ARG A 204 -13.87 3.19 -0.91
C ARG A 204 -14.88 3.03 0.21
N THR A 205 -14.95 3.99 1.12
CA THR A 205 -15.83 3.94 2.29
C THR A 205 -17.30 3.94 1.90
N VAL A 206 -17.68 4.75 0.90
CA VAL A 206 -19.09 4.88 0.50
C VAL A 206 -19.53 3.78 -0.48
N PHE A 207 -18.71 3.46 -1.47
CA PHE A 207 -19.13 2.59 -2.56
C PHE A 207 -18.46 1.21 -2.54
N GLY A 208 -17.28 1.08 -1.94
CA GLY A 208 -16.43 -0.11 -1.97
C GLY A 208 -15.84 -0.43 -3.35
N ARG A 209 -16.66 -0.39 -4.40
CA ARG A 209 -16.30 -0.57 -5.81
C ARG A 209 -17.09 0.39 -6.69
N ARG A 210 -16.57 0.74 -7.86
CA ARG A 210 -17.23 1.68 -8.78
C ARG A 210 -18.60 1.21 -9.24
N ALA A 211 -18.79 -0.09 -9.52
CA ALA A 211 -20.07 -0.64 -9.99
C ALA A 211 -21.23 -0.37 -9.00
N ALA A 212 -20.95 -0.21 -7.71
CA ALA A 212 -21.96 0.07 -6.69
C ALA A 212 -22.58 1.48 -6.82
N ILE A 213 -21.90 2.41 -7.51
CA ILE A 213 -22.36 3.79 -7.72
C ILE A 213 -23.72 3.82 -8.44
N TYR A 214 -23.95 2.90 -9.36
CA TYR A 214 -25.15 2.88 -10.20
C TYR A 214 -26.33 2.14 -9.56
N GLY A 215 -26.11 1.46 -8.43
CA GLY A 215 -27.12 0.61 -7.78
C GLY A 215 -28.10 1.38 -6.88
N ASP A 216 -27.63 2.44 -6.22
CA ASP A 216 -28.42 3.20 -5.24
C ASP A 216 -28.52 4.68 -5.64
N ARG A 217 -29.75 5.19 -5.76
CA ARG A 217 -30.06 6.57 -6.16
C ARG A 217 -30.40 7.48 -4.99
N ASP A 218 -30.39 6.97 -3.76
CA ASP A 218 -30.71 7.77 -2.60
C ASP A 218 -29.68 8.91 -2.41
N PRO A 219 -30.09 10.06 -1.86
CA PRO A 219 -29.17 11.14 -1.56
C PRO A 219 -28.08 10.68 -0.59
N LEU A 220 -26.82 10.85 -0.96
CA LEU A 220 -25.70 10.50 -0.08
C LEU A 220 -25.40 11.65 0.89
N PRO A 221 -25.17 11.35 2.18
CA PRO A 221 -24.67 12.34 3.13
C PRO A 221 -23.24 12.77 2.78
N ALA A 222 -22.71 13.77 3.47
CA ALA A 222 -21.29 14.10 3.38
C ALA A 222 -20.43 12.90 3.83
N VAL A 223 -19.27 12.77 3.19
CA VAL A 223 -18.31 11.67 3.41
C VAL A 223 -17.27 12.06 4.47
N PRO A 224 -16.39 11.15 4.94
CA PRO A 224 -15.43 11.44 6.01
C PRO A 224 -14.56 12.68 5.79
N SER A 225 -14.14 12.98 4.55
CA SER A 225 -13.39 14.21 4.24
C SER A 225 -14.22 15.51 4.33
N GLY A 226 -15.52 15.39 4.56
CA GLY A 226 -16.48 16.48 4.52
C GLY A 226 -17.07 16.77 3.14
N PHE A 227 -16.56 16.12 2.09
CA PHE A 227 -17.03 16.33 0.73
C PHE A 227 -18.50 15.91 0.55
N PRO A 228 -19.33 16.66 -0.21
CA PRO A 228 -20.73 16.27 -0.40
C PRO A 228 -20.83 14.92 -1.12
N GLY A 229 -21.53 13.93 -0.54
CA GLY A 229 -21.54 12.57 -1.09
C GLY A 229 -22.15 12.44 -2.49
N ASN A 230 -23.11 13.32 -2.84
CA ASN A 230 -23.63 13.37 -4.21
C ASN A 230 -22.60 13.94 -5.20
N ASP A 231 -21.78 14.91 -4.79
CA ASP A 231 -20.68 15.39 -5.64
C ASP A 231 -19.58 14.33 -5.76
N LEU A 232 -19.30 13.58 -4.68
CA LEU A 232 -18.42 12.41 -4.75
C LEU A 232 -18.94 11.43 -5.80
N ARG A 233 -20.23 11.08 -5.75
CA ARG A 233 -20.86 10.17 -6.73
C ARG A 233 -20.57 10.61 -8.16
N VAL A 234 -20.72 11.90 -8.46
CA VAL A 234 -20.48 12.45 -9.82
C VAL A 234 -19.00 12.43 -10.19
N VAL A 235 -18.12 12.89 -9.30
CA VAL A 235 -16.67 12.91 -9.51
C VAL A 235 -16.15 11.51 -9.82
N ILE A 236 -16.63 10.50 -9.09
CA ILE A 236 -16.26 9.12 -9.35
C ILE A 236 -16.88 8.59 -10.64
N SER A 237 -18.18 8.80 -10.88
CA SER A 237 -18.86 8.36 -12.12
C SER A 237 -18.24 8.95 -13.38
N ASP A 238 -17.69 10.16 -13.27
CA ASP A 238 -17.12 10.91 -14.39
C ASP A 238 -15.59 10.74 -14.51
N TYR A 239 -15.04 9.73 -13.83
CA TYR A 239 -13.65 9.29 -13.97
C TYR A 239 -12.62 10.33 -13.54
N TRP A 240 -12.93 11.16 -12.55
CA TRP A 240 -12.02 12.20 -12.06
C TRP A 240 -10.62 11.68 -11.73
N PHE A 241 -10.50 10.53 -11.03
CA PHE A 241 -9.20 9.90 -10.73
C PHE A 241 -8.39 9.65 -12.00
N SER A 242 -8.98 8.93 -12.96
CA SER A 242 -8.33 8.59 -14.22
C SER A 242 -7.96 9.86 -15.00
N SER A 243 -8.80 10.89 -14.97
CA SER A 243 -8.53 12.18 -15.62
C SER A 243 -7.39 12.95 -14.94
N LEU A 244 -7.35 12.98 -13.61
CA LEU A 244 -6.30 13.64 -12.85
C LEU A 244 -4.95 12.98 -13.10
N LEU A 245 -4.86 11.65 -12.96
CA LEU A 245 -3.63 10.90 -13.20
C LEU A 245 -3.12 11.10 -14.64
N GLN A 246 -4.01 11.07 -15.64
CA GLN A 246 -3.63 11.34 -17.02
C GLN A 246 -3.16 12.78 -17.26
N ALA A 247 -3.80 13.76 -16.62
CA ALA A 247 -3.41 15.16 -16.76
C ALA A 247 -2.04 15.42 -16.11
N MET A 248 -1.84 14.90 -14.89
CA MET A 248 -0.55 14.91 -14.21
C MET A 248 0.54 14.32 -15.10
N ALA A 249 0.30 13.14 -15.67
CA ALA A 249 1.31 12.45 -16.44
C ALA A 249 1.76 13.20 -17.69
N ARG A 250 0.80 13.79 -18.41
CA ARG A 250 1.12 14.66 -19.56
C ARG A 250 1.91 15.90 -19.16
N ALA A 251 1.58 16.49 -18.01
CA ALA A 251 2.28 17.67 -17.52
C ALA A 251 3.75 17.36 -17.18
N MET A 252 4.00 16.17 -16.61
CA MET A 252 5.36 15.71 -16.30
C MET A 252 6.15 15.38 -17.57
N ASP A 253 5.54 14.69 -18.55
CA ASP A 253 6.20 14.41 -19.83
C ASP A 253 6.55 15.69 -20.60
N ALA A 254 5.73 16.74 -20.46
CA ALA A 254 5.96 18.04 -21.08
C ALA A 254 7.03 18.89 -20.34
N ASN A 255 7.55 18.41 -19.21
CA ASN A 255 8.55 19.10 -18.38
C ASN A 255 8.15 20.54 -18.00
N VAL A 256 6.87 20.74 -17.68
CA VAL A 256 6.33 22.06 -17.30
C VAL A 256 6.65 22.29 -15.81
N GLY A 257 7.67 23.10 -15.53
CA GLY A 257 8.10 23.38 -14.14
C GLY A 257 7.39 24.59 -13.51
N PRO A 258 7.97 25.80 -13.53
CA PRO A 258 7.53 26.91 -12.67
C PRO A 258 6.09 27.41 -12.92
N GLU A 259 5.65 27.43 -14.18
CA GLU A 259 4.30 27.90 -14.53
C GLU A 259 3.22 26.95 -13.99
N LEU A 260 3.48 25.63 -14.00
CA LEU A 260 2.57 24.64 -13.45
C LEU A 260 2.48 24.77 -11.92
N ALA A 261 3.61 25.06 -11.25
CA ALA A 261 3.62 25.27 -9.81
C ALA A 261 2.70 26.44 -9.38
N ASP A 262 2.68 27.53 -10.15
CA ASP A 262 1.79 28.67 -9.86
C ASP A 262 0.30 28.32 -10.06
N VAL A 263 -0.03 27.61 -11.14
CA VAL A 263 -1.42 27.19 -11.43
C VAL A 263 -1.92 26.16 -10.42
N LEU A 264 -1.07 25.21 -10.02
CA LEU A 264 -1.42 24.22 -8.99
C LEU A 264 -1.61 24.86 -7.62
N GLU A 265 -0.76 25.82 -7.26
CA GLU A 265 -0.92 26.59 -6.02
C GLU A 265 -2.28 27.30 -5.97
N GLU A 266 -2.70 27.94 -7.07
CA GLU A 266 -4.00 28.60 -7.18
C GLU A 266 -5.17 27.60 -7.08
N ALA A 267 -5.04 26.42 -7.70
CA ALA A 267 -6.06 25.39 -7.68
C ALA A 267 -6.19 24.69 -6.31
N LEU A 268 -5.09 24.49 -5.59
CA LEU A 268 -5.06 23.87 -4.26
C LEU A 268 -5.49 24.83 -3.16
N ALA A 269 -5.18 26.12 -3.28
CA ALA A 269 -5.50 27.15 -2.29
C ALA A 269 -6.94 27.11 -1.72
N PRO A 270 -8.01 26.99 -2.54
CA PRO A 270 -9.38 26.91 -2.03
C PRO A 270 -9.74 25.57 -1.38
N LEU A 271 -9.01 24.50 -1.68
CA LEU A 271 -9.23 23.15 -1.13
C LEU A 271 -8.51 22.94 0.20
N ARG A 272 -7.40 23.66 0.40
CA ARG A 272 -6.64 23.66 1.65
C ARG A 272 -7.55 24.04 2.81
N ASN A 273 -7.27 23.47 3.96
CA ASN A 273 -7.91 23.85 5.20
C ASN A 273 -7.41 25.25 5.62
N ALA A 274 -7.98 26.28 4.99
CA ALA A 274 -7.63 27.68 5.17
C ALA A 274 -8.61 28.39 6.10
N ASP A 275 -9.08 27.72 7.17
CA ASP A 275 -10.03 28.35 8.09
C ASP A 275 -9.39 29.58 8.77
N PRO A 276 -9.86 30.81 8.51
CA PRO A 276 -9.29 32.04 9.07
C PRO A 276 -9.70 32.23 10.54
N GLY A 277 -10.62 31.42 11.04
CA GLY A 277 -10.88 31.31 12.46
C GLY A 277 -9.75 30.55 13.12
N ARG A 278 -8.94 31.23 13.93
CA ARG A 278 -7.96 30.67 14.89
C ARG A 278 -8.55 29.66 15.92
N ARG A 279 -9.65 28.98 15.58
CA ARG A 279 -10.45 28.06 16.39
C ARG A 279 -10.58 26.64 15.79
N SER A 280 -10.05 26.35 14.59
CA SER A 280 -10.08 24.97 14.03
C SER A 280 -8.78 24.18 14.27
N ALA A 281 -7.59 24.75 14.03
CA ALA A 281 -6.32 24.01 14.15
C ALA A 281 -6.03 23.56 15.60
N GLN A 282 -6.16 24.45 16.57
CA GLN A 282 -5.99 24.11 17.99
C GLN A 282 -7.07 23.12 18.46
N ARG A 283 -8.32 23.28 18.02
CA ARG A 283 -9.40 22.35 18.35
C ARG A 283 -9.16 20.96 17.74
N ARG A 284 -8.74 20.89 16.47
CA ARG A 284 -8.40 19.63 15.80
C ARG A 284 -7.29 18.91 16.55
N LEU A 285 -6.29 19.68 17.00
CA LEU A 285 -5.22 19.13 17.83
C LEU A 285 -5.77 18.63 19.17
N GLU A 286 -6.56 19.43 19.88
CA GLU A 286 -7.19 19.03 21.14
C GLU A 286 -8.07 17.77 20.99
N GLU A 287 -8.82 17.67 19.88
CA GLU A 287 -9.62 16.51 19.52
C GLU A 287 -8.72 15.28 19.31
N LEU A 288 -7.64 15.40 18.53
CA LEU A 288 -6.66 14.32 18.34
C LEU A 288 -6.07 13.85 19.68
N LEU A 289 -5.58 14.78 20.51
CA LEU A 289 -4.97 14.47 21.80
C LEU A 289 -5.96 13.83 22.79
N SER A 290 -7.26 14.07 22.61
CA SER A 290 -8.32 13.48 23.44
C SER A 290 -8.63 12.03 23.07
N LEU A 291 -8.20 11.56 21.88
CA LEU A 291 -8.47 10.21 21.43
C LEU A 291 -7.67 9.18 22.26
N PRO A 292 -8.31 8.10 22.74
CA PRO A 292 -7.62 7.04 23.46
C PRO A 292 -6.43 6.43 22.68
N LEU A 293 -6.57 6.28 21.35
CA LEU A 293 -5.50 5.76 20.48
C LEU A 293 -4.25 6.63 20.49
N TRP A 294 -4.40 7.95 20.64
CA TRP A 294 -3.25 8.85 20.63
C TRP A 294 -2.29 8.55 21.77
N LYS A 295 -2.81 8.25 22.98
CA LYS A 295 -1.98 7.91 24.15
C LYS A 295 -1.16 6.64 23.94
N HIS A 296 -1.67 5.71 23.14
CA HIS A 296 -1.05 4.42 22.84
C HIS A 296 -0.41 4.36 21.44
N ARG A 297 -0.14 5.52 20.83
CA ARG A 297 0.35 5.64 19.44
C ARG A 297 1.57 4.78 19.13
N TYR A 298 2.50 4.64 20.07
CA TYR A 298 3.68 3.77 19.95
C TYR A 298 3.42 2.34 20.42
N ASP A 299 2.56 2.12 21.41
CA ASP A 299 2.26 0.78 21.92
C ASP A 299 1.56 -0.12 20.87
N LEU A 300 0.96 0.51 19.86
CA LEU A 300 0.35 -0.19 18.72
C LEU A 300 1.37 -0.60 17.64
N TYR A 301 2.64 -0.24 17.79
CA TYR A 301 3.66 -0.44 16.76
C TYR A 301 3.88 -1.92 16.41
N SER A 302 4.07 -2.81 17.39
CA SER A 302 4.26 -4.25 17.14
C SER A 302 3.02 -4.88 16.47
N ASN A 303 1.83 -4.43 16.85
CA ASN A 303 0.57 -4.85 16.22
C ASN A 303 0.52 -4.40 14.75
N TRP A 304 0.97 -3.18 14.45
CA TRP A 304 1.11 -2.69 13.08
C TRP A 304 2.16 -3.49 12.28
N VAL A 305 3.33 -3.80 12.86
CA VAL A 305 4.33 -4.67 12.18
C VAL A 305 3.71 -6.02 11.81
N THR A 306 2.79 -6.52 12.64
CA THR A 306 2.06 -7.76 12.37
C THR A 306 1.14 -7.64 11.14
N THR A 307 0.49 -6.48 10.91
CA THR A 307 -0.29 -6.26 9.68
C THR A 307 0.61 -6.36 8.45
N ARG A 308 1.86 -5.85 8.55
CA ARG A 308 2.82 -5.92 7.44
C ARG A 308 3.31 -7.33 7.16
N LEU A 309 3.48 -8.16 8.19
CA LEU A 309 3.81 -9.57 8.00
C LEU A 309 2.66 -10.31 7.30
N VAL A 310 1.41 -10.09 7.74
CA VAL A 310 0.23 -10.69 7.11
C VAL A 310 0.15 -10.28 5.63
N ALA A 311 0.34 -8.99 5.33
CA ALA A 311 0.33 -8.50 3.95
C ALA A 311 1.48 -9.07 3.10
N ALA A 312 2.67 -9.31 3.67
CA ALA A 312 3.79 -9.93 2.95
C ALA A 312 3.52 -11.40 2.56
N LEU A 313 2.57 -12.05 3.24
CA LEU A 313 2.18 -13.45 3.05
C LEU A 313 0.71 -13.58 2.59
N GLU A 314 0.21 -12.54 1.94
CA GLU A 314 -1.17 -12.45 1.45
C GLU A 314 -1.56 -13.61 0.52
N ASP A 315 -0.67 -13.94 -0.41
CA ASP A 315 -0.78 -15.05 -1.37
C ASP A 315 -0.86 -16.41 -0.68
N ALA A 316 -0.28 -16.52 0.53
CA ALA A 316 -0.34 -17.72 1.36
C ALA A 316 -1.69 -17.92 2.09
N GLY A 317 -2.66 -17.02 1.88
CA GLY A 317 -4.03 -17.17 2.38
C GLY A 317 -4.12 -17.10 3.91
N PRO A 318 -3.85 -15.92 4.51
CA PRO A 318 -3.96 -15.74 5.95
C PRO A 318 -5.40 -15.91 6.45
N VAL A 319 -5.55 -16.69 7.51
CA VAL A 319 -6.77 -16.82 8.30
C VAL A 319 -6.52 -16.17 9.65
N ILE A 320 -7.16 -15.03 9.91
CA ILE A 320 -7.04 -14.31 11.19
C ILE A 320 -8.00 -14.93 12.20
N HIS A 321 -7.49 -15.29 13.37
CA HIS A 321 -8.26 -15.92 14.43
C HIS A 321 -8.91 -14.88 15.34
N SER A 322 -10.18 -15.10 15.64
CA SER A 322 -10.90 -14.40 16.71
C SER A 322 -11.42 -15.41 17.72
N ALA A 323 -11.32 -15.07 19.01
CA ALA A 323 -11.87 -15.88 20.09
C ALA A 323 -13.18 -15.23 20.55
N ARG A 324 -14.32 -15.92 20.36
CA ARG A 324 -15.66 -15.45 20.78
C ARG A 324 -16.03 -14.07 20.21
N GLY A 325 -15.69 -13.82 18.94
CA GLY A 325 -15.96 -12.52 18.31
C GLY A 325 -15.02 -11.41 18.75
N ARG A 326 -13.86 -11.75 19.32
CA ARG A 326 -12.84 -10.78 19.75
C ARG A 326 -11.46 -11.10 19.18
N ILE A 327 -10.75 -10.08 18.74
CA ILE A 327 -9.30 -10.13 18.51
C ILE A 327 -8.62 -9.49 19.71
N GLU A 328 -7.74 -10.26 20.35
CA GLU A 328 -7.00 -9.81 21.53
C GLU A 328 -5.52 -9.72 21.20
N PHE A 329 -4.92 -8.57 21.44
CA PHE A 329 -3.46 -8.40 21.48
C PHE A 329 -3.07 -8.38 22.95
N LEU A 330 -2.72 -9.57 23.45
CA LEU A 330 -2.33 -9.76 24.84
C LEU A 330 -0.82 -9.59 25.00
N PHE A 331 -0.38 -9.15 26.17
CA PHE A 331 1.03 -9.23 26.59
C PHE A 331 1.43 -10.67 26.97
N SER A 332 0.97 -11.64 26.18
CA SER A 332 1.19 -13.07 26.33
C SER A 332 0.96 -13.78 25.00
N GLY A 333 1.61 -14.93 24.82
CA GLY A 333 1.53 -15.76 23.62
C GLY A 333 0.13 -15.87 23.02
N THR A 334 -0.10 -15.19 21.89
CA THR A 334 -1.39 -15.16 21.19
C THR A 334 -1.23 -15.66 19.76
N HIS A 335 -2.01 -16.68 19.38
CA HIS A 335 -2.07 -17.18 18.01
C HIS A 335 -3.01 -16.30 17.18
N LEU A 336 -2.44 -15.36 16.42
CA LEU A 336 -3.21 -14.37 15.69
C LEU A 336 -3.70 -14.87 14.33
N ALA A 337 -2.88 -15.61 13.61
CA ALA A 337 -3.23 -16.04 12.24
C ALA A 337 -2.60 -17.37 11.84
N THR A 338 -3.23 -18.07 10.90
CA THR A 338 -2.68 -19.26 10.23
C THR A 338 -2.55 -19.01 8.73
N PHE A 339 -1.48 -19.50 8.12
CA PHE A 339 -1.25 -19.47 6.68
C PHE A 339 -1.41 -20.88 6.10
N ASP A 340 -2.62 -21.23 5.67
CA ASP A 340 -2.98 -22.59 5.29
C ASP A 340 -2.38 -23.05 3.96
N LYS A 341 -1.91 -22.13 3.10
CA LYS A 341 -1.26 -22.49 1.82
C LYS A 341 0.24 -22.72 1.93
N LEU A 342 0.88 -22.32 3.04
CA LEU A 342 2.30 -22.62 3.26
C LEU A 342 2.53 -24.12 3.47
N ARG A 343 3.68 -24.60 3.04
CA ARG A 343 4.13 -25.99 3.20
C ARG A 343 5.57 -25.97 3.75
N PRO A 344 5.78 -26.27 5.04
CA PRO A 344 4.78 -26.63 6.06
C PRO A 344 3.82 -25.47 6.40
N ARG A 345 2.63 -25.82 6.90
CA ARG A 345 1.64 -24.83 7.38
C ARG A 345 2.26 -24.00 8.50
N ALA A 346 1.99 -22.69 8.49
CA ALA A 346 2.57 -21.76 9.44
C ALA A 346 1.52 -21.03 10.31
N HIS A 347 1.94 -20.65 11.51
CA HIS A 347 1.13 -20.05 12.57
C HIS A 347 1.83 -18.80 13.08
N LEU A 348 1.14 -17.66 13.03
CA LEU A 348 1.62 -16.38 13.50
C LEU A 348 1.29 -16.22 14.98
N TRP A 349 2.32 -16.10 15.80
CA TRP A 349 2.21 -15.89 17.23
C TRP A 349 2.76 -14.52 17.60
N CYS A 350 2.01 -13.77 18.41
CA CYS A 350 2.52 -12.59 19.10
C CYS A 350 2.98 -13.00 20.50
N GLU A 351 4.02 -12.35 21.04
CA GLU A 351 4.49 -12.53 22.42
C GLU A 351 4.83 -14.00 22.77
N TYR A 352 5.41 -14.74 21.82
CA TYR A 352 5.66 -16.18 21.94
C TYR A 352 6.87 -16.48 22.83
N ARG A 353 6.63 -17.01 24.03
CA ARG A 353 7.70 -17.25 25.01
C ARG A 353 8.33 -18.65 24.87
N THR A 354 9.66 -18.70 24.78
CA THR A 354 10.44 -19.95 24.73
C THR A 354 11.66 -19.90 25.66
N PRO A 355 12.18 -21.06 26.10
CA PRO A 355 13.38 -21.11 26.93
C PRO A 355 14.63 -20.73 26.13
N LEU A 356 15.59 -20.07 26.80
CA LEU A 356 16.93 -19.82 26.25
C LEU A 356 17.98 -20.05 27.34
N ALA A 357 18.94 -20.92 27.05
CA ALA A 357 20.13 -21.08 27.89
C ALA A 357 21.13 -19.96 27.61
N ASP A 358 21.80 -19.48 28.66
CA ASP A 358 22.94 -18.56 28.58
C ASP A 358 22.72 -17.29 27.70
N PRO A 359 21.68 -16.48 27.98
CA PRO A 359 21.43 -15.26 27.22
C PRO A 359 22.60 -14.28 27.31
N VAL A 360 22.92 -13.65 26.18
CA VAL A 360 23.90 -12.57 26.07
C VAL A 360 23.29 -11.25 26.57
N GLY A 361 21.99 -11.06 26.38
CA GLY A 361 21.25 -9.88 26.81
C GLY A 361 20.79 -9.90 28.28
N LYS A 362 19.85 -9.00 28.62
CA LYS A 362 19.26 -8.89 29.98
C LYS A 362 18.25 -10.00 30.32
N ARG A 363 18.05 -10.96 29.43
CA ARG A 363 17.01 -11.99 29.51
C ARG A 363 17.35 -13.01 30.61
N LYS A 364 16.34 -13.64 31.21
CA LYS A 364 16.50 -14.56 32.37
C LYS A 364 15.92 -15.93 32.05
N GLY A 365 16.65 -16.70 31.25
CA GLY A 365 16.31 -18.10 30.93
C GLY A 365 15.18 -18.30 29.92
N ASN A 366 14.56 -17.22 29.44
CA ASN A 366 13.53 -17.26 28.39
C ASN A 366 13.70 -16.08 27.44
N ILE A 367 13.28 -16.28 26.19
CA ILE A 367 13.05 -15.24 25.19
C ILE A 367 11.56 -15.12 24.92
N GLN A 368 11.13 -13.93 24.50
CA GLN A 368 9.74 -13.64 24.14
C GLN A 368 9.79 -12.55 23.07
N PRO A 369 10.02 -12.91 21.79
CA PRO A 369 9.91 -11.95 20.70
C PRO A 369 8.49 -11.43 20.57
N ASP A 370 8.37 -10.20 20.07
CA ASP A 370 7.07 -9.56 19.80
C ASP A 370 6.26 -10.39 18.80
N ILE A 371 6.92 -10.97 17.78
CA ILE A 371 6.27 -11.79 16.74
C ILE A 371 7.14 -13.02 16.41
N ALA A 372 6.51 -14.18 16.28
CA ALA A 372 7.14 -15.42 15.83
C ALA A 372 6.22 -16.16 14.84
N LEU A 373 6.79 -16.64 13.74
CA LEU A 373 6.09 -17.54 12.83
C LEU A 373 6.55 -18.98 13.14
N ARG A 374 5.60 -19.86 13.44
CA ARG A 374 5.85 -21.27 13.77
C ARG A 374 5.34 -22.19 12.67
N GLN A 375 5.98 -23.32 12.45
CA GLN A 375 5.58 -24.29 11.44
C GLN A 375 5.13 -25.62 12.03
N ASP A 376 4.25 -26.31 11.30
CA ASP A 376 3.87 -27.68 11.63
C ASP A 376 5.06 -28.65 11.50
N PRO A 377 5.15 -29.68 12.38
CA PRO A 377 4.28 -29.89 13.53
C PRO A 377 4.59 -28.90 14.67
N ILE A 378 3.56 -28.28 15.26
CA ILE A 378 3.67 -27.31 16.37
C ILE A 378 4.40 -27.90 17.60
N THR A 379 4.50 -29.22 17.71
CA THR A 379 5.25 -29.90 18.77
C THR A 379 6.76 -29.81 18.59
N ALA A 380 7.25 -29.52 17.39
CA ALA A 380 8.63 -29.20 17.13
C ALA A 380 8.85 -27.68 17.28
N ASP A 381 10.03 -27.28 17.76
CA ASP A 381 10.41 -25.86 17.84
C ASP A 381 10.89 -25.36 16.46
N LEU A 382 10.00 -25.46 15.48
CA LEU A 382 10.23 -24.99 14.11
C LEU A 382 9.71 -23.57 13.98
N VAL A 383 10.60 -22.61 14.18
CA VAL A 383 10.33 -21.18 14.07
C VAL A 383 11.14 -20.64 12.89
N PRO A 384 10.58 -20.56 11.68
CA PRO A 384 11.28 -19.98 10.52
C PRO A 384 11.56 -18.48 10.63
N LEU A 385 10.75 -17.73 11.38
CA LEU A 385 10.85 -16.28 11.46
C LEU A 385 10.60 -15.79 12.89
N VAL A 386 11.45 -14.88 13.33
CA VAL A 386 11.27 -14.08 14.55
C VAL A 386 11.38 -12.61 14.17
N VAL A 387 10.44 -11.79 14.63
CA VAL A 387 10.49 -10.34 14.48
C VAL A 387 10.43 -9.67 15.85
N GLU A 388 11.42 -8.83 16.13
CA GLU A 388 11.47 -7.95 17.30
C GLU A 388 11.22 -6.51 16.87
N CYS A 389 10.33 -5.82 17.57
CA CYS A 389 9.89 -4.46 17.28
C CYS A 389 10.45 -3.50 18.32
N LYS A 390 11.14 -2.45 17.87
CA LYS A 390 11.68 -1.38 18.72
C LYS A 390 11.15 -0.01 18.29
N GLN A 391 10.99 0.88 19.26
CA GLN A 391 10.51 2.25 19.06
C GLN A 391 11.50 3.30 19.60
N TYR A 392 12.80 3.02 19.48
CA TYR A 392 13.83 3.87 20.07
C TYR A 392 14.33 4.92 19.08
N ALA A 393 14.33 6.19 19.52
CA ALA A 393 14.94 7.31 18.80
C ALA A 393 16.47 7.19 18.66
N LYS A 394 17.13 6.41 19.53
CA LYS A 394 18.55 6.09 19.45
C LYS A 394 18.75 4.59 19.61
N SER A 395 19.29 3.96 18.58
CA SER A 395 19.60 2.53 18.66
C SER A 395 20.74 2.26 19.65
N ASP A 396 20.44 1.49 20.70
CA ASP A 396 21.48 0.87 21.51
C ASP A 396 22.01 -0.35 20.78
N SER A 397 23.03 -0.11 19.95
CA SER A 397 23.67 -1.16 19.15
C SER A 397 24.08 -2.40 19.96
N ARG A 398 24.41 -2.28 21.26
CA ARG A 398 24.73 -3.45 22.08
C ARG A 398 23.47 -4.20 22.48
N SER A 399 22.45 -3.48 22.95
CA SER A 399 21.18 -4.11 23.34
C SER A 399 20.47 -4.75 22.15
N PHE A 400 20.54 -4.14 20.96
CA PHE A 400 19.88 -4.65 19.76
C PHE A 400 20.63 -5.87 19.23
N ALA A 401 21.97 -5.83 19.18
CA ALA A 401 22.77 -6.99 18.78
C ALA A 401 22.59 -8.17 19.74
N ALA A 402 22.51 -7.91 21.05
CA ALA A 402 22.22 -8.93 22.05
C ALA A 402 20.80 -9.52 21.86
N ALA A 403 19.80 -8.71 21.51
CA ALA A 403 18.48 -9.21 21.15
C ALA A 403 18.49 -10.12 19.92
N LEU A 404 19.12 -9.68 18.83
CA LEU A 404 19.28 -10.48 17.62
C LEU A 404 20.00 -11.81 17.92
N THR A 405 21.07 -11.77 18.71
CA THR A 405 21.84 -12.95 19.11
C THR A 405 21.00 -13.91 19.98
N ASP A 406 20.36 -13.40 21.03
CA ASP A 406 19.53 -14.22 21.93
C ASP A 406 18.39 -14.91 21.18
N TYR A 407 17.66 -14.19 20.32
CA TYR A 407 16.58 -14.78 19.53
C TYR A 407 17.09 -15.78 18.51
N ALA A 408 18.23 -15.52 17.89
CA ALA A 408 18.81 -16.45 16.94
C ALA A 408 19.29 -17.72 17.63
N HIS A 409 19.91 -17.63 18.81
CA HIS A 409 20.30 -18.80 19.60
C HIS A 409 19.10 -19.58 20.13
N GLY A 410 18.04 -18.90 20.56
CA GLY A 410 16.82 -19.56 21.02
C GLY A 410 15.98 -20.17 19.90
N HIS A 411 16.14 -19.70 18.66
CA HIS A 411 15.48 -20.25 17.47
C HIS A 411 16.50 -20.50 16.35
N PRO A 412 17.18 -21.67 16.35
CA PRO A 412 18.29 -21.95 15.43
C PRO A 412 17.94 -21.94 13.95
N ALA A 413 16.69 -22.25 13.61
CA ALA A 413 16.19 -22.25 12.23
C ALA A 413 15.61 -20.88 11.80
N ALA A 414 15.51 -19.91 12.72
CA ALA A 414 14.85 -18.65 12.43
C ALA A 414 15.77 -17.70 11.64
N ARG A 415 15.16 -17.06 10.63
CA ARG A 415 15.53 -15.71 10.24
C ARG A 415 15.07 -14.76 11.35
N VAL A 416 15.97 -13.95 11.88
CA VAL A 416 15.67 -13.03 12.99
C VAL A 416 15.77 -11.59 12.51
N VAL A 417 14.64 -10.89 12.49
CA VAL A 417 14.54 -9.52 12.02
C VAL A 417 14.26 -8.60 13.21
N LEU A 418 15.07 -7.57 13.39
CA LEU A 418 14.77 -6.48 14.33
C LEU A 418 14.40 -5.24 13.54
N VAL A 419 13.15 -4.81 13.67
CA VAL A 419 12.66 -3.56 13.10
C VAL A 419 12.68 -2.47 14.16
N ASN A 420 13.09 -1.27 13.77
CA ASN A 420 13.02 -0.09 14.64
C ASN A 420 12.25 1.02 13.94
N TYR A 421 11.28 1.62 14.65
CA TYR A 421 10.55 2.79 14.15
C TYR A 421 11.53 3.90 13.76
N GLY A 422 12.56 4.09 14.57
CA GLY A 422 13.55 5.14 14.41
C GLY A 422 14.86 4.79 13.70
N PRO A 423 15.79 5.74 13.65
CA PRO A 423 17.06 5.58 12.95
C PRO A 423 17.94 4.48 13.55
N GLY A 424 18.83 3.93 12.73
CA GLY A 424 19.90 3.05 13.19
C GLY A 424 20.89 2.74 12.08
N ARG A 425 22.14 2.44 12.46
CA ARG A 425 23.18 2.02 11.52
C ARG A 425 23.27 0.51 11.51
N GLU A 426 22.66 -0.12 10.51
CA GLU A 426 22.65 -1.57 10.32
C GLU A 426 24.01 -2.20 10.56
N LYS A 427 25.03 -1.78 9.81
CA LYS A 427 26.40 -2.30 9.94
C LYS A 427 26.92 -2.27 11.38
N THR A 428 26.68 -1.19 12.12
CA THR A 428 27.16 -1.06 13.51
C THR A 428 26.49 -2.03 14.48
N ILE A 429 25.26 -2.46 14.18
CA ILE A 429 24.51 -3.41 15.00
C ILE A 429 24.84 -4.83 14.57
N VAL A 430 24.77 -5.11 13.28
CA VAL A 430 25.03 -6.44 12.70
C VAL A 430 26.47 -6.88 12.94
N ASP A 431 27.47 -5.98 12.88
CA ASP A 431 28.87 -6.30 13.21
C ASP A 431 29.09 -6.72 14.68
N LYS A 432 28.11 -6.48 15.56
CA LYS A 432 28.14 -6.86 16.99
C LYS A 432 27.33 -8.10 17.31
N VAL A 433 26.56 -8.61 16.34
CA VAL A 433 25.85 -9.89 16.48
C VAL A 433 26.89 -11.01 16.53
N ALA A 434 26.59 -12.10 17.27
CA ALA A 434 27.47 -13.25 17.30
C ALA A 434 27.69 -13.82 15.88
N GLY A 435 28.94 -14.10 15.53
CA GLY A 435 29.32 -14.44 14.15
C GLY A 435 28.71 -15.73 13.61
N ASP A 436 28.27 -16.64 14.49
CA ASP A 436 27.59 -17.90 14.15
C ASP A 436 26.12 -17.73 13.75
N VAL A 437 25.54 -16.54 13.96
CA VAL A 437 24.14 -16.26 13.63
C VAL A 437 23.94 -15.01 12.78
N GLN A 438 25.03 -14.31 12.45
CA GLN A 438 24.99 -13.02 11.76
C GLN A 438 24.30 -13.09 10.39
N ASP A 439 24.53 -14.17 9.64
CA ASP A 439 24.01 -14.42 8.28
C ASP A 439 22.49 -14.55 8.21
N ARG A 440 21.85 -14.92 9.33
CA ARG A 440 20.39 -15.06 9.47
C ARG A 440 19.75 -13.97 10.33
N THR A 441 20.47 -12.90 10.62
CA THR A 441 19.94 -11.72 11.34
C THR A 441 19.85 -10.52 10.41
N ALA A 442 18.80 -9.71 10.59
CA ALA A 442 18.61 -8.46 9.86
C ALA A 442 18.18 -7.34 10.81
N PHE A 443 18.64 -6.12 10.54
CA PHE A 443 18.20 -4.91 11.25
C PHE A 443 17.64 -3.91 10.24
N ILE A 444 16.39 -3.48 10.46
CA ILE A 444 15.68 -2.55 9.57
C ILE A 444 15.39 -1.25 10.34
N PRO A 445 16.14 -0.17 10.10
CA PRO A 445 15.83 1.15 10.66
C PRO A 445 14.69 1.83 9.88
N PHE A 446 14.08 2.85 10.48
CA PHE A 446 12.99 3.62 9.86
C PHE A 446 11.85 2.74 9.35
N PHE A 447 11.54 1.66 10.08
CA PHE A 447 10.47 0.77 9.72
C PHE A 447 9.13 1.36 10.20
N ARG A 448 8.53 2.21 9.37
CA ARG A 448 7.29 2.95 9.63
C ARG A 448 6.58 3.28 8.31
N PRO A 449 5.29 3.67 8.32
CA PRO A 449 4.62 4.15 7.11
C PRO A 449 5.40 5.26 6.41
N GLY A 450 5.28 5.32 5.07
CA GLY A 450 6.04 6.26 4.25
C GLY A 450 7.51 5.88 4.01
N SER A 451 7.96 4.69 4.43
CA SER A 451 9.35 4.21 4.26
C SER A 451 9.43 3.00 3.31
N PRO A 452 9.20 3.18 1.98
CA PRO A 452 9.01 2.07 1.04
C PRO A 452 10.21 1.11 1.00
N ALA A 453 11.44 1.61 1.05
CA ALA A 453 12.64 0.75 1.06
C ALA A 453 12.71 -0.17 2.30
N ALA A 454 12.27 0.31 3.47
CA ALA A 454 12.25 -0.48 4.70
C ALA A 454 11.11 -1.51 4.66
N LEU A 455 9.94 -1.13 4.12
CA LEU A 455 8.79 -2.02 3.92
C LEU A 455 9.12 -3.15 2.92
N ASP A 456 9.79 -2.83 1.81
CA ASP A 456 10.26 -3.79 0.81
C ASP A 456 11.27 -4.77 1.39
N LEU A 457 12.24 -4.27 2.15
CA LEU A 457 13.23 -5.11 2.82
C LEU A 457 12.54 -6.07 3.80
N PHE A 458 11.63 -5.58 4.63
CA PHE A 458 10.89 -6.44 5.57
C PHE A 458 10.07 -7.51 4.84
N CYS A 459 9.36 -7.14 3.78
CA CYS A 459 8.61 -8.09 2.96
C CYS A 459 9.51 -9.20 2.41
N ARG A 460 10.69 -8.84 1.89
CA ARG A 460 11.70 -9.82 1.45
C ARG A 460 12.12 -10.74 2.58
N GLU A 461 12.51 -10.20 3.73
CA GLU A 461 12.95 -10.98 4.88
C GLU A 461 11.88 -11.99 5.36
N VAL A 462 10.62 -11.56 5.41
CA VAL A 462 9.47 -12.41 5.76
C VAL A 462 9.30 -13.55 4.75
N ARG A 463 9.31 -13.23 3.45
CA ARG A 463 9.08 -14.22 2.38
C ARG A 463 10.23 -15.22 2.27
N THR A 464 11.48 -14.74 2.37
CA THR A 464 12.67 -15.59 2.42
C THR A 464 12.60 -16.58 3.57
N ALA A 465 12.15 -16.15 4.76
CA ALA A 465 12.06 -17.02 5.94
C ALA A 465 11.12 -18.22 5.74
N VAL A 466 10.11 -18.10 4.88
CA VAL A 466 9.16 -19.19 4.57
C VAL A 466 9.39 -19.85 3.21
N GLY A 467 10.48 -19.49 2.51
CA GLY A 467 10.81 -20.06 1.20
C GLY A 467 9.88 -19.64 0.07
N LEU A 468 9.21 -18.48 0.20
CA LEU A 468 8.44 -17.89 -0.89
C LEU A 468 9.34 -16.96 -1.73
N PRO A 469 9.15 -16.89 -3.06
CA PRO A 469 9.84 -15.92 -3.90
C PRO A 469 9.48 -14.52 -3.43
N THR A 470 10.42 -13.58 -3.36
CA THR A 470 10.05 -12.20 -3.00
C THR A 470 9.13 -11.64 -4.09
N LEU A 471 8.21 -10.73 -3.75
CA LEU A 471 7.32 -10.11 -4.75
C LEU A 471 8.09 -9.33 -5.84
N ARG A 472 9.41 -9.13 -5.66
CA ARG A 472 10.34 -8.61 -6.66
C ARG A 472 11.25 -9.67 -7.31
N ASP A 473 11.27 -10.92 -6.86
CA ASP A 473 11.99 -12.00 -7.55
C ASP A 473 11.29 -12.45 -8.83
N ASP A 474 10.01 -12.12 -9.00
CA ASP A 474 9.34 -12.17 -10.31
C ASP A 474 9.95 -11.15 -11.31
N LEU A 475 10.81 -10.24 -10.83
CA LEU A 475 11.53 -9.23 -11.60
C LEU A 475 13.06 -9.43 -11.59
N ALA A 476 13.57 -10.54 -11.02
CA ALA A 476 14.98 -10.88 -11.14
C ALA A 476 15.27 -11.40 -12.56
N GLU A 477 15.90 -10.53 -13.35
CA GLU A 477 16.35 -10.69 -14.73
C GLU A 477 16.81 -12.12 -15.07
N THR A 478 15.99 -12.83 -15.84
CA THR A 478 16.48 -13.84 -16.79
C THR A 478 15.61 -13.75 -18.04
N GLU A 479 15.86 -12.73 -18.86
CA GLU A 479 15.39 -12.73 -20.25
C GLU A 479 15.83 -14.04 -20.90
N ARG A 480 14.93 -14.65 -21.65
CA ARG A 480 15.26 -15.79 -22.48
C ARG A 480 15.19 -15.38 -23.94
N ASP A 481 16.33 -15.48 -24.63
CA ASP A 481 16.39 -15.33 -26.08
C ASP A 481 15.59 -16.45 -26.76
N GLY A 482 14.68 -16.07 -27.66
CA GLY A 482 13.86 -17.00 -28.42
C GLY A 482 12.67 -16.29 -29.07
N ALA A 483 12.46 -16.54 -30.36
CA ALA A 483 11.31 -15.99 -31.07
C ALA A 483 10.05 -16.82 -30.79
N GLY A 484 8.95 -16.14 -30.49
CA GLY A 484 7.62 -16.69 -30.38
C GLY A 484 6.63 -16.03 -31.33
N THR A 485 5.56 -16.73 -31.69
CA THR A 485 4.45 -16.14 -32.45
C THR A 485 3.12 -16.68 -31.96
N VAL A 486 2.12 -15.81 -31.85
CA VAL A 486 0.73 -16.18 -31.60
C VAL A 486 -0.09 -15.69 -32.78
N THR A 487 -0.75 -16.60 -33.48
CA THR A 487 -1.53 -16.30 -34.68
C THR A 487 -2.98 -16.68 -34.46
N LEU A 488 -3.89 -15.73 -34.57
CA LEU A 488 -5.33 -15.92 -34.59
C LEU A 488 -5.82 -15.95 -36.04
N THR A 489 -6.72 -16.88 -36.37
CA THR A 489 -7.43 -16.93 -37.65
C THR A 489 -8.91 -17.27 -37.45
N TRP A 490 -9.79 -16.69 -38.28
CA TRP A 490 -11.22 -17.01 -38.26
C TRP A 490 -11.85 -16.87 -39.65
N SER A 491 -12.90 -17.65 -39.91
CA SER A 491 -13.46 -17.82 -41.27
C SER A 491 -14.82 -17.16 -41.51
N SER A 492 -15.50 -16.70 -40.46
CA SER A 492 -16.89 -16.23 -40.51
C SER A 492 -17.17 -15.25 -39.38
N ALA A 493 -18.40 -14.74 -39.28
CA ALA A 493 -18.81 -13.88 -38.17
C ALA A 493 -18.52 -14.54 -36.79
N PRO A 494 -18.05 -13.79 -35.78
CA PRO A 494 -18.05 -12.32 -35.68
C PRO A 494 -17.07 -11.64 -36.64
N SER A 495 -17.39 -10.44 -37.11
CA SER A 495 -16.56 -9.74 -38.09
C SER A 495 -15.19 -9.34 -37.57
N ASP A 496 -15.08 -9.14 -36.26
CA ASP A 496 -13.93 -8.54 -35.59
C ASP A 496 -13.58 -9.35 -34.33
N LEU A 497 -12.49 -10.12 -34.42
CA LEU A 497 -11.94 -10.89 -33.31
C LEU A 497 -10.54 -10.36 -33.00
N ASP A 498 -10.34 -9.94 -31.76
CA ASP A 498 -9.06 -9.41 -31.30
C ASP A 498 -8.25 -10.50 -30.62
N LEU A 499 -6.96 -10.55 -30.95
CA LEU A 499 -5.95 -11.32 -30.24
C LEU A 499 -5.37 -10.47 -29.10
N HIS A 500 -5.48 -10.98 -27.87
CA HIS A 500 -4.89 -10.37 -26.69
C HIS A 500 -3.79 -11.26 -26.12
N LEU A 501 -2.61 -10.69 -25.91
CA LEU A 501 -1.52 -11.32 -25.17
C LEU A 501 -1.30 -10.55 -23.86
N LEU A 502 -1.72 -11.12 -22.74
CA LEU A 502 -1.54 -10.55 -21.41
C LEU A 502 -0.25 -11.12 -20.80
N ILE A 503 0.61 -10.27 -20.23
CA ILE A 503 1.96 -10.65 -19.78
C ILE A 503 2.13 -10.18 -18.33
N GLY A 504 2.36 -11.10 -17.40
CA GLY A 504 2.37 -10.83 -15.95
C GLY A 504 1.25 -11.55 -15.19
N ASN A 505 1.46 -11.82 -13.90
CA ASN A 505 0.38 -12.21 -12.98
C ASN A 505 0.51 -11.44 -11.64
N PRO A 506 -0.27 -10.37 -11.43
CA PRO A 506 -1.29 -9.84 -12.34
C PRO A 506 -0.69 -9.29 -13.66
N PRO A 507 -1.45 -9.25 -14.77
CA PRO A 507 -0.95 -8.73 -16.04
C PRO A 507 -0.39 -7.32 -15.92
N ARG A 508 0.88 -7.14 -16.28
CA ARG A 508 1.58 -5.86 -16.31
C ARG A 508 1.56 -5.24 -17.71
N TRP A 509 1.54 -6.07 -18.75
CA TRP A 509 1.42 -5.64 -20.13
C TRP A 509 0.29 -6.39 -20.85
N THR A 510 -0.30 -5.74 -21.84
CA THR A 510 -1.26 -6.35 -22.77
C THR A 510 -0.87 -5.92 -24.17
N VAL A 511 -0.67 -6.87 -25.08
CA VAL A 511 -0.49 -6.61 -26.51
C VAL A 511 -1.80 -6.97 -27.21
N ASP A 512 -2.49 -5.96 -27.74
CA ASP A 512 -3.78 -6.06 -28.44
C ASP A 512 -3.96 -4.89 -29.44
N TYR A 513 -5.13 -4.75 -30.05
CA TYR A 513 -5.41 -3.66 -31.02
C TYR A 513 -5.26 -2.23 -30.43
N ARG A 514 -5.22 -2.07 -29.10
CA ARG A 514 -5.05 -0.77 -28.42
C ARG A 514 -3.59 -0.46 -28.14
N ASP A 515 -2.82 -1.50 -27.82
CA ASP A 515 -1.37 -1.42 -27.64
C ASP A 515 -0.67 -2.51 -28.46
N PHE A 516 -0.13 -2.09 -29.60
CA PHE A 516 0.55 -2.98 -30.52
C PHE A 516 1.87 -3.50 -29.95
N GLY A 517 2.39 -2.95 -28.84
CA GLY A 517 3.66 -3.35 -28.27
C GLY A 517 4.88 -3.03 -29.16
N SER A 518 6.02 -3.60 -28.80
CA SER A 518 7.31 -3.42 -29.47
C SER A 518 8.17 -4.67 -29.33
N LEU A 519 8.95 -4.99 -30.37
CA LEU A 519 9.98 -6.03 -30.29
C LEU A 519 11.32 -5.50 -29.73
N ASP A 520 11.52 -4.18 -29.75
CA ASP A 520 12.78 -3.53 -29.35
C ASP A 520 12.75 -3.03 -27.88
N ALA A 521 11.58 -3.08 -27.23
CA ALA A 521 11.37 -2.69 -25.84
C ALA A 521 10.42 -3.66 -25.15
N GLU A 522 10.50 -3.75 -23.81
CA GLU A 522 9.55 -4.53 -23.02
C GLU A 522 8.09 -4.20 -23.41
N PRO A 523 7.21 -5.21 -23.56
CA PRO A 523 7.41 -6.62 -23.17
C PRO A 523 8.04 -7.50 -24.26
N PHE A 524 8.70 -6.90 -25.26
CA PHE A 524 9.31 -7.55 -26.42
C PHE A 524 8.32 -8.34 -27.27
N ALA A 525 7.05 -7.94 -27.23
CA ALA A 525 5.97 -8.52 -28.01
C ALA A 525 5.28 -7.43 -28.83
N GLN A 526 4.89 -7.75 -30.06
CA GLN A 526 4.28 -6.81 -31.00
C GLN A 526 3.15 -7.45 -31.82
N LEU A 527 1.97 -6.83 -31.84
CA LEU A 527 0.89 -7.12 -32.78
C LEU A 527 1.23 -6.54 -34.17
N GLU A 528 1.11 -7.33 -35.22
CA GLU A 528 1.43 -6.89 -36.60
C GLU A 528 0.35 -5.99 -37.21
N GLY A 529 -0.91 -6.16 -36.80
CA GLY A 529 -2.07 -5.53 -37.42
C GLY A 529 -3.35 -5.92 -36.72
N ASP A 530 -4.24 -4.94 -36.54
CA ASP A 530 -5.64 -5.13 -36.16
C ASP A 530 -6.45 -5.44 -37.43
N ILE A 531 -7.12 -6.59 -37.48
CA ILE A 531 -7.86 -7.06 -38.66
C ILE A 531 -9.36 -7.20 -38.36
N ARG A 532 -10.14 -6.23 -38.84
CA ARG A 532 -11.58 -6.10 -38.52
C ARG A 532 -12.55 -6.78 -39.50
N SER A 533 -12.08 -7.74 -40.27
CA SER A 533 -12.89 -8.39 -41.31
C SER A 533 -12.76 -9.91 -41.31
N PRO A 534 -13.86 -10.67 -41.54
CA PRO A 534 -13.84 -12.12 -41.65
C PRO A 534 -12.82 -12.62 -42.69
N GLY A 535 -12.13 -13.72 -42.39
CA GLY A 535 -11.06 -14.26 -43.24
C GLY A 535 -9.69 -13.61 -43.00
N GLY A 536 -9.63 -12.66 -42.06
CA GLY A 536 -8.40 -12.09 -41.53
C GLY A 536 -7.69 -13.00 -40.51
N GLY A 537 -6.45 -12.63 -40.19
CA GLY A 537 -5.72 -13.23 -39.09
C GLY A 537 -4.81 -12.22 -38.42
N GLU A 538 -4.79 -12.24 -37.10
CA GLU A 538 -3.95 -11.38 -36.28
C GLU A 538 -2.72 -12.14 -35.82
N VAL A 539 -1.57 -11.46 -35.78
CA VAL A 539 -0.29 -12.08 -35.40
C VAL A 539 0.39 -11.22 -34.36
N VAL A 540 0.67 -11.80 -33.19
CA VAL A 540 1.58 -11.23 -32.20
C VAL A 540 2.93 -11.95 -32.31
N ARG A 541 4.00 -11.19 -32.53
CA ARG A 541 5.39 -11.67 -32.46
C ARG A 541 5.95 -11.42 -31.08
N ILE A 542 6.78 -12.32 -30.58
CA ILE A 542 7.51 -12.20 -29.32
C ILE A 542 8.98 -12.34 -29.66
N GLY A 543 9.76 -11.27 -29.51
CA GLY A 543 11.20 -11.24 -29.81
C GLY A 543 12.05 -11.80 -28.68
N LYS A 544 11.59 -11.63 -27.43
CA LYS A 544 12.22 -12.15 -26.22
C LYS A 544 11.17 -12.52 -25.18
N TRP A 545 11.46 -13.53 -24.38
CA TRP A 545 10.59 -13.95 -23.29
C TRP A 545 11.05 -13.36 -21.96
N LEU A 546 10.14 -12.68 -21.29
CA LEU A 546 10.26 -12.31 -19.89
C LEU A 546 9.96 -13.55 -19.03
N ALA A 547 10.63 -13.71 -17.89
CA ALA A 547 10.42 -14.83 -16.98
C ALA A 547 9.11 -14.70 -16.17
N THR A 548 7.97 -14.62 -16.87
CA THR A 548 6.62 -14.41 -16.33
C THR A 548 5.59 -15.25 -17.07
N GLU A 549 4.36 -15.32 -16.56
CA GLU A 549 3.21 -15.90 -17.29
C GLU A 549 2.78 -14.99 -18.45
N TYR A 550 2.48 -15.61 -19.59
CA TYR A 550 1.79 -15.01 -20.73
C TYR A 550 0.44 -15.73 -20.90
N LEU A 551 -0.66 -14.99 -20.91
CA LEU A 551 -2.01 -15.51 -21.14
C LEU A 551 -2.49 -15.05 -22.53
N VAL A 552 -2.86 -16.01 -23.37
CA VAL A 552 -3.43 -15.75 -24.69
C VAL A 552 -4.95 -15.78 -24.61
N GLU A 553 -5.60 -14.70 -25.04
CA GLU A 553 -7.05 -14.58 -25.11
C GLU A 553 -7.51 -14.12 -26.50
N VAL A 554 -8.71 -14.56 -26.89
CA VAL A 554 -9.43 -14.07 -28.07
C VAL A 554 -10.69 -13.37 -27.60
N VAL A 555 -10.95 -12.17 -28.09
CA VAL A 555 -12.10 -11.35 -27.71
C VAL A 555 -12.99 -11.09 -28.92
N ASN A 556 -14.30 -11.29 -28.76
CA ASN A 556 -15.28 -10.91 -29.77
C ASN A 556 -15.58 -9.41 -29.66
N TYR A 557 -14.82 -8.60 -30.40
CA TYR A 557 -14.90 -7.14 -30.31
C TYR A 557 -16.17 -6.57 -30.95
N SER A 558 -16.59 -7.14 -32.09
CA SER A 558 -17.83 -6.69 -32.74
C SER A 558 -19.08 -6.99 -31.91
N ARG A 559 -18.97 -7.88 -30.92
CA ARG A 559 -20.09 -8.39 -30.10
C ARG A 559 -21.20 -9.02 -30.94
N GLU A 560 -20.89 -9.41 -32.16
CA GLU A 560 -21.81 -10.08 -33.06
C GLU A 560 -21.79 -11.57 -32.80
N GLY A 561 -22.95 -12.22 -32.75
CA GLY A 561 -23.03 -13.68 -32.67
C GLY A 561 -22.28 -14.31 -31.49
N VAL A 562 -21.96 -15.60 -31.66
CA VAL A 562 -21.22 -16.41 -30.68
C VAL A 562 -19.79 -16.56 -31.19
N LEU A 563 -18.78 -16.31 -30.34
CA LEU A 563 -17.36 -16.43 -30.70
C LEU A 563 -17.02 -17.78 -31.37
N ALA A 564 -17.56 -18.89 -30.85
CA ALA A 564 -17.33 -20.23 -31.40
C ALA A 564 -17.84 -20.42 -32.86
N ASN A 565 -18.79 -19.61 -33.33
CA ASN A 565 -19.32 -19.69 -34.69
C ASN A 565 -18.34 -19.17 -35.75
N ALA A 566 -17.35 -18.36 -35.36
CA ALA A 566 -16.26 -17.93 -36.23
C ALA A 566 -15.24 -19.04 -36.51
N VAL A 567 -15.34 -20.14 -35.76
CA VAL A 567 -14.35 -21.23 -35.70
C VAL A 567 -12.93 -20.67 -35.50
N PRO A 568 -12.69 -19.80 -34.48
CA PRO A 568 -11.38 -19.21 -34.32
C PRO A 568 -10.36 -20.29 -33.96
N THR A 569 -9.22 -20.21 -34.63
CA THR A 569 -8.07 -21.08 -34.41
C THR A 569 -6.88 -20.22 -34.00
N VAL A 570 -6.25 -20.60 -32.91
CA VAL A 570 -5.05 -19.94 -32.40
C VAL A 570 -3.86 -20.89 -32.48
N GLU A 571 -2.80 -20.43 -33.12
CA GLU A 571 -1.54 -21.13 -33.27
C GLU A 571 -0.45 -20.40 -32.48
N VAL A 572 0.15 -21.09 -31.52
CA VAL A 572 1.22 -20.57 -30.68
C VAL A 572 2.51 -21.32 -31.03
N THR A 573 3.53 -20.58 -31.46
CA THR A 573 4.87 -21.13 -31.65
C THR A 573 5.79 -20.59 -30.57
N VAL A 574 6.41 -21.49 -29.81
CA VAL A 574 7.44 -21.17 -28.80
C VAL A 574 8.64 -22.07 -29.10
N ASP A 575 9.81 -21.47 -29.35
CA ASP A 575 11.06 -22.20 -29.66
C ASP A 575 10.95 -23.17 -30.85
N GLY A 576 10.17 -22.78 -31.85
CA GLY A 576 9.90 -23.60 -33.03
C GLY A 576 8.93 -24.77 -32.79
N ARG A 577 8.36 -24.92 -31.59
CA ARG A 577 7.27 -25.88 -31.32
C ARG A 577 5.92 -25.23 -31.55
N LEU A 578 5.11 -25.83 -32.42
CA LEU A 578 3.77 -25.36 -32.74
C LEU A 578 2.71 -26.03 -31.85
N HIS A 579 1.89 -25.21 -31.22
CA HIS A 579 0.71 -25.58 -30.45
C HIS A 579 -0.52 -24.99 -31.13
N ARG A 580 -1.54 -25.81 -31.40
CA ARG A 580 -2.78 -25.36 -32.07
C ARG A 580 -3.97 -25.56 -31.15
N PHE A 581 -4.76 -24.51 -31.01
CA PHE A 581 -5.97 -24.47 -30.19
C PHE A 581 -7.18 -24.10 -31.06
N THR A 582 -8.29 -24.77 -30.82
CA THR A 582 -9.57 -24.50 -31.46
C THR A 582 -10.58 -24.13 -30.41
N CYS A 583 -11.38 -23.09 -30.67
CA CYS A 583 -12.37 -22.62 -29.71
C CYS A 583 -13.38 -23.71 -29.33
N PRO A 584 -13.52 -24.05 -28.04
CA PRO A 584 -14.59 -24.91 -27.56
C PRO A 584 -15.99 -24.35 -27.85
N GLN A 585 -17.01 -25.21 -27.89
CA GLN A 585 -18.39 -24.80 -28.15
C GLN A 585 -19.08 -24.13 -26.94
N ASP A 586 -18.52 -24.30 -25.75
CA ASP A 586 -19.04 -23.87 -24.45
C ASP A 586 -18.34 -22.63 -23.87
N VAL A 587 -17.57 -21.90 -24.69
CA VAL A 587 -16.93 -20.65 -24.25
C VAL A 587 -17.94 -19.51 -24.07
N PRO A 588 -17.66 -18.54 -23.19
CA PRO A 588 -18.40 -17.29 -23.13
C PRO A 588 -18.53 -16.62 -24.50
N LEU A 589 -19.64 -15.89 -24.69
CA LEU A 589 -19.97 -15.24 -25.97
C LEU A 589 -18.93 -14.21 -26.43
N ASP A 590 -18.22 -13.61 -25.47
CA ASP A 590 -17.37 -12.44 -25.64
C ASP A 590 -15.87 -12.72 -25.51
N ARG A 591 -15.47 -13.80 -24.84
CA ARG A 591 -14.06 -14.08 -24.56
C ARG A 591 -13.73 -15.56 -24.48
N TRP A 592 -12.61 -15.94 -25.10
CA TRP A 592 -12.02 -17.26 -25.01
C TRP A 592 -10.59 -17.18 -24.47
N ARG A 593 -10.34 -17.80 -23.32
CA ARG A 593 -8.99 -18.05 -22.79
C ARG A 593 -8.37 -19.25 -23.49
N VAL A 594 -7.29 -19.02 -24.21
CA VAL A 594 -6.72 -20.02 -25.12
C VAL A 594 -5.71 -20.89 -24.41
N CYS A 595 -4.67 -20.29 -23.83
CA CYS A 595 -3.58 -20.99 -23.17
C CYS A 595 -2.76 -20.06 -22.28
N ARG A 596 -1.95 -20.64 -21.40
CA ARG A 596 -0.87 -19.96 -20.67
C ARG A 596 0.47 -20.41 -21.19
N ILE A 597 1.43 -19.50 -21.23
CA ILE A 597 2.83 -19.77 -21.59
C ILE A 597 3.70 -19.31 -20.42
N ASP A 598 4.53 -20.20 -19.90
CA ASP A 598 5.56 -19.83 -18.94
C ASP A 598 6.77 -19.28 -19.72
N GLY A 599 7.00 -17.97 -19.67
CA GLY A 599 8.08 -17.32 -20.40
C GLY A 599 9.49 -17.72 -19.95
N ARG A 600 9.63 -18.32 -18.75
CA ARG A 600 10.90 -18.87 -18.27
C ARG A 600 11.22 -20.21 -18.90
N THR A 601 10.22 -21.10 -19.02
CA THR A 601 10.43 -22.49 -19.47
C THR A 601 10.04 -22.72 -20.94
N GLY A 602 9.23 -21.82 -21.52
CA GLY A 602 8.56 -22.00 -22.80
C GLY A 602 7.44 -23.03 -22.77
N GLU A 603 7.01 -23.49 -21.59
CA GLU A 603 5.92 -24.45 -21.46
C GLU A 603 4.58 -23.80 -21.82
N VAL A 604 3.85 -24.39 -22.77
CA VAL A 604 2.50 -23.97 -23.15
C VAL A 604 1.49 -24.93 -22.53
N THR A 605 0.61 -24.41 -21.68
CA THR A 605 -0.46 -25.15 -21.02
C THR A 605 -1.82 -24.69 -21.54
N GLY A 606 -2.74 -25.63 -21.74
CA GLY A 606 -4.14 -25.30 -22.05
C GLY A 606 -4.80 -24.49 -20.92
N PRO A 607 -6.02 -23.98 -21.16
CA PRO A 607 -6.70 -23.08 -20.24
C PRO A 607 -6.99 -23.72 -18.86
#